data_AF-A0A941J6R9-F1
#
_entry.id   AF-A0A941J6R9-F1
#
_cell.length_a   1.000
_cell.length_b   1.000
_cell.length_c   1.000
_cell.angle_alpha   90.00
_cell.angle_beta   90.00
_cell.angle_gamma   90.00
#
_symmetry.space_group_name_H-M   'P 1'
#
loop_
_entity.id
_entity.type
_entity.pdbx_description
1 polymer ?
#
loop_
_entity_poly.entity_id
_entity_poly.type
_entity_poly.pdbx_seq_one_letter_code
_entity_poly.pdbx_strand_id
1 'polypeptide(L)' 'MIDIEEKVQAILECKFHDWINAKLIVEDEAITPTYAFLGVVDSILLELVYGNDEKRLNDKLSASWKVFWRGISLK' A
#
# COMPACT_ATOMS: atom_id res chain seq x y z
N MET A 1 -16.67 9.01 10.55
CA MET A 1 -16.00 7.82 9.99
C MET A 1 -15.21 8.17 8.73
N ILE A 2 -15.77 8.95 7.80
CA ILE A 2 -15.08 9.47 6.58
C ILE A 2 -13.74 10.18 6.89
N ASP A 3 -13.67 10.95 7.98
CA ASP A 3 -12.49 11.74 8.36
C ASP A 3 -11.18 10.93 8.56
N ILE A 4 -11.26 9.65 8.97
CA ILE A 4 -10.04 8.86 9.21
C ILE A 4 -9.46 8.35 7.89
N GLU A 5 -10.28 7.83 6.99
CA GLU A 5 -9.84 7.32 5.69
C GLU A 5 -9.24 8.45 4.84
N GLU A 6 -9.88 9.62 4.81
CA GLU A 6 -9.37 10.81 4.12
C GLU A 6 -8.03 11.27 4.70
N LYS A 7 -7.88 11.26 6.04
CA LYS A 7 -6.62 11.60 6.70
C LYS A 7 -5.52 10.59 6.39
N VAL A 8 -5.82 9.29 6.42
CA VAL A 8 -4.85 8.24 6.10
C VAL A 8 -4.40 8.37 4.65
N GLN A 9 -5.34 8.57 3.72
CA GLN A 9 -5.02 8.82 2.31
C GLN A 9 -4.09 10.02 2.18
N ALA A 10 -4.44 11.17 2.78
CA ALA A 10 -3.64 12.38 2.70
C ALA A 10 -2.22 12.20 3.26
N ILE A 11 -2.08 11.48 4.39
CA ILE A 11 -0.76 11.18 4.97
C ILE A 11 0.08 10.30 4.04
N LEU A 12 -0.53 9.27 3.45
CA LEU A 12 0.16 8.37 2.53
C LEU A 12 0.59 9.11 1.26
N GLU A 13 -0.31 9.91 0.68
CA GLU A 13 -0.04 10.67 -0.54
C GLU A 13 1.08 11.68 -0.32
N CYS A 14 1.07 12.42 0.80
CA CYS A 14 2.18 13.29 1.19
C CYS A 14 3.50 12.51 1.28
N LYS A 15 3.50 11.31 1.89
CA LYS A 15 4.71 10.49 2.01
C LYS A 15 5.23 10.01 0.65
N PHE A 16 4.35 9.53 -0.22
CA PHE A 16 4.75 9.08 -1.55
C PHE A 16 5.24 10.26 -2.39
N HIS A 17 4.62 11.43 -2.26
CA HIS A 17 5.10 12.65 -2.90
C HIS A 17 6.52 13.01 -2.44
N ASP A 18 6.80 12.98 -1.14
CA ASP A 18 8.15 13.22 -0.60
C ASP A 18 9.18 12.22 -1.14
N TRP A 19 8.80 10.93 -1.25
CA TRP A 19 9.69 9.90 -1.80
C TRP A 19 9.94 10.04 -3.30
N ILE A 20 8.94 10.46 -4.07
CA ILE A 20 9.09 10.78 -5.51
C ILE A 20 10.04 11.98 -5.66
N ASN A 21 9.83 13.05 -4.90
CA ASN A 21 10.69 14.25 -4.94
C ASN A 21 12.14 13.94 -4.53
N ALA A 22 12.33 13.05 -3.55
CA ALA A 22 13.63 12.57 -3.12
C ALA A 22 14.24 11.51 -4.06
N LYS A 23 13.53 11.12 -5.14
CA LYS A 23 13.94 10.08 -6.10
C LYS A 23 14.24 8.73 -5.43
N LEU A 24 13.48 8.38 -4.39
CA LEU A 24 13.60 7.11 -3.68
C LEU A 24 12.74 6.00 -4.30
N ILE A 25 11.73 6.37 -5.09
CA ILE A 25 10.83 5.48 -5.81
C ILE A 25 10.63 5.97 -7.26
N VAL A 26 10.18 5.08 -8.14
CA VAL A 26 9.90 5.33 -9.56
C VAL A 26 8.40 5.40 -9.77
N GLU A 27 7.81 6.57 -9.57
CA GLU A 27 6.43 6.89 -9.91
C GLU A 27 6.33 8.38 -10.24
N ASP A 28 5.41 8.74 -11.13
CA ASP A 28 5.19 10.14 -11.54
C ASP A 28 4.17 10.84 -10.63
N GLU A 29 3.15 10.12 -10.18
CA GLU A 29 2.05 10.66 -9.39
C GLU A 29 1.89 9.89 -8.07
N ALA A 30 1.89 10.61 -6.94
CA ALA A 30 1.77 10.02 -5.60
C ALA A 30 0.44 9.30 -5.36
N ILE A 31 -0.61 9.65 -6.10
CA ILE A 31 -1.93 9.05 -6.00
C ILE A 31 -1.92 7.55 -6.35
N THR A 32 -1.09 7.14 -7.31
CA THR A 32 -0.96 5.76 -7.77
C THR A 32 -0.45 4.82 -6.66
N PRO A 33 0.73 5.02 -6.05
CA PRO A 33 1.19 4.19 -4.95
C PRO A 33 0.31 4.32 -3.70
N THR A 34 -0.38 5.46 -3.51
CA THR A 34 -1.33 5.65 -2.40
C THR A 34 -2.49 4.67 -2.49
N TYR A 35 -3.23 4.67 -3.60
CA TYR A 35 -4.36 3.76 -3.78
C TYR A 35 -3.92 2.30 -3.89
N ALA A 36 -2.78 2.03 -4.52
CA ALA A 36 -2.23 0.67 -4.57
C ALA A 36 -1.90 0.14 -3.16
N PHE A 37 -1.30 0.97 -2.30
CA PHE A 37 -1.01 0.59 -0.91
C PHE A 37 -2.29 0.36 -0.11
N LEU A 38 -3.28 1.25 -0.22
CA LEU A 38 -4.58 1.08 0.43
C LEU A 38 -5.26 -0.22 -0.02
N GLY A 39 -5.26 -0.52 -1.32
CA GLY A 39 -5.81 -1.77 -1.84
C GLY A 39 -5.10 -3.03 -1.28
N VAL A 40 -3.77 -2.97 -1.08
CA VAL A 40 -3.05 -4.04 -0.38
C VAL A 40 -3.57 -4.19 1.05
N VAL A 41 -3.63 -3.09 1.81
CA VAL A 41 -4.11 -3.09 3.21
C VAL A 41 -5.54 -3.63 3.31
N ASP A 42 -6.47 -3.14 2.49
CA ASP A 42 -7.87 -3.59 2.47
C ASP A 42 -7.98 -5.10 2.22
N SER A 43 -7.21 -5.61 1.26
CA SER A 43 -7.22 -7.03 0.94
C SER A 43 -6.70 -7.92 2.07
N ILE A 44 -5.78 -7.40 2.90
CA ILE A 44 -5.23 -8.08 4.07
C ILE A 44 -6.17 -7.96 5.27
N LEU A 45 -6.80 -6.80 5.49
CA LEU A 45 -7.82 -6.62 6.52
C LEU A 45 -9.01 -7.58 6.32
N LEU A 46 -9.47 -7.76 5.09
CA LEU A 46 -10.49 -8.76 4.77
C LEU A 46 -10.04 -10.19 5.12
N GLU A 47 -8.79 -10.54 4.84
CA GLU A 47 -8.24 -11.85 5.17
C GLU A 47 -8.07 -12.04 6.68
N LEU A 48 -7.80 -10.98 7.45
CA LEU A 48 -7.73 -11.02 8.91
C LEU A 48 -9.10 -11.21 9.57
N VAL A 49 -10.13 -10.55 9.03
CA VAL A 49 -11.49 -10.58 9.61
C VAL A 49 -12.25 -11.83 9.19
N TYR A 50 -12.11 -12.25 7.93
CA TYR A 50 -12.90 -13.33 7.35
C TYR A 50 -12.09 -14.60 7.05
N GLY A 51 -10.77 -14.50 6.99
CA GLY A 51 -9.91 -15.66 6.84
C GLY A 51 -9.76 -16.41 8.16
N ASN A 52 -9.54 -17.72 8.07
CA ASN A 52 -9.23 -18.58 9.20
C ASN A 52 -7.99 -19.45 8.89
N ASP A 53 -7.08 -18.91 8.08
CA ASP A 53 -5.86 -19.58 7.60
C ASP A 53 -4.68 -18.61 7.69
N GLU A 54 -3.88 -18.78 8.74
CA GLU A 54 -2.70 -17.97 9.01
C GLU A 54 -1.63 -18.13 7.93
N LYS A 55 -1.49 -19.32 7.34
CA LYS A 55 -0.51 -19.55 6.28
C LYS A 55 -0.90 -18.75 5.05
N ARG A 56 -2.18 -18.82 4.64
CA ARG A 56 -2.71 -18.06 3.51
C ARG A 56 -2.59 -16.55 3.74
N LEU A 57 -2.88 -16.06 4.95
CA LEU A 57 -2.71 -14.66 5.31
C LEU A 57 -1.26 -14.19 5.10
N ASN A 58 -0.29 -14.94 5.62
CA ASN A 58 1.12 -14.62 5.49
C ASN A 58 1.60 -14.69 4.03
N ASP A 59 1.18 -15.71 3.28
CA ASP A 59 1.50 -15.86 1.86
C ASP A 59 0.95 -14.68 1.04
N LYS A 60 -0.29 -14.26 1.31
CA LYS A 60 -0.94 -13.12 0.63
C LYS A 60 -0.26 -11.80 0.96
N LEU A 61 0.10 -11.57 2.23
CA LEU A 61 0.84 -10.38 2.66
C LEU A 61 2.19 -10.31 1.97
N SER A 62 2.97 -11.39 2.02
CA SER A 62 4.30 -11.47 1.42
C SER A 62 4.27 -11.24 -0.09
N ALA A 63 3.32 -11.88 -0.79
CA ALA A 63 3.15 -11.71 -2.23
C ALA A 63 2.77 -10.26 -2.60
N SER A 64 1.77 -9.70 -1.92
CA SER A 64 1.28 -8.34 -2.18
C SER A 64 2.37 -7.30 -1.91
N TRP A 65 3.08 -7.43 -0.79
CA TRP A 65 4.20 -6.55 -0.43
C TRP A 65 5.33 -6.60 -1.45
N LYS A 66 5.72 -7.80 -1.88
CA LYS A 66 6.79 -7.99 -2.86
C LYS A 66 6.43 -7.37 -4.20
N VAL A 67 5.20 -7.57 -4.68
CA VAL A 67 4.76 -7.02 -5.98
C VAL A 67 4.60 -5.50 -5.90
N PHE A 68 4.01 -4.98 -4.83
CA PHE A 68 3.88 -3.54 -4.60
C PHE A 68 5.23 -2.84 -4.67
N TRP A 69 6.21 -3.27 -3.87
CA TRP A 69 7.53 -2.64 -3.87
C TRP A 69 8.29 -2.86 -5.16
N ARG A 70 8.14 -4.01 -5.81
CA ARG A 70 8.75 -4.21 -7.13
C ARG A 70 8.22 -3.22 -8.18
N GLY A 71 6.96 -2.79 -8.06
CA GLY A 71 6.33 -1.82 -8.95
C GLY A 71 6.98 -0.44 -8.86
N ILE A 72 7.27 0.02 -7.64
CA ILE A 72 7.68 1.41 -7.37
C ILE A 72 9.15 1.56 -6.99
N SER A 73 9.88 0.47 -6.73
CA SER A 73 11.29 0.57 -6.34
C SER A 73 12.17 0.95 -7.52
N LEU A 74 13.24 1.71 -7.23
CA LEU A 74 14.35 1.92 -8.17
C LEU A 74 14.92 0.57 -8.62
N LYS A 75 15.21 0.45 -9.91
CA LYS A 75 15.86 -0.75 -10.49
C LYS A 75 17.36 -0.76 -10.25
#